data_AF-A0A508A1L0-F1
#
_entry.id   AF-A0A508A1L0-F1
#
_cell.length_a   1.000
_cell.length_b   1.000
_cell.length_c   1.000
_cell.angle_alpha   90.00
_cell.angle_beta   90.00
_cell.angle_gamma   90.00
#
_symmetry.space_group_name_H-M   'P 1'
#
loop_
_entity.id
_entity.type
_entity.pdbx_description
1 polymer ?
#
loop_
_entity_poly.entity_id
_entity_poly.type
_entity_poly.pdbx_seq_one_letter_code
_entity_poly.pdbx_strand_id
1 'polypeptide(L)'
;MYKLLKYDIFHIEKQLQQRLSYAYNWGQKQNDEWDQYTNFIYNIPNWQAVVEAMRATLEVHPLNKRDFFNYAANRWFNFWSAMAIEQIFSELENVTPSHNHKNRLVDFSLNGIDLDHKTSVYPKGFRQTLFYAQKHEEELLQWLYKNQSQQQRKHLENRLFLIVHAADGEHWKLKAEITWLKTKVENYVKHFSPSQLKQLPLEEDRTALADIIWAVKE
;
A
#
# COMPACT_ATOMS: atom_id res chain seq x y z
N MET A 1 -10.89 -8.84 -21.00
CA MET A 1 -11.09 -9.44 -19.67
C MET A 1 -9.73 -9.85 -19.13
N TYR A 2 -8.98 -8.91 -18.54
CA TYR A 2 -7.78 -9.27 -17.80
C TYR A 2 -8.26 -9.72 -16.42
N LYS A 3 -8.20 -11.02 -16.18
CA LYS A 3 -8.33 -11.58 -14.84
C LYS A 3 -7.13 -11.02 -14.07
N LEU A 4 -7.33 -10.29 -12.97
CA LEU A 4 -6.28 -10.15 -11.96
C LEU A 4 -5.70 -11.55 -11.77
N LEU A 5 -4.41 -11.72 -12.04
CA LEU A 5 -3.72 -12.97 -11.75
C LEU A 5 -3.97 -13.25 -10.27
N LYS A 6 -4.77 -14.28 -9.99
CA LYS A 6 -5.10 -14.65 -8.62
C LYS A 6 -3.86 -15.29 -8.04
N TYR A 7 -3.15 -14.56 -7.18
CA TYR A 7 -2.01 -15.09 -6.46
C TYR A 7 -2.49 -15.81 -5.21
N ASP A 8 -1.75 -16.84 -4.80
CA ASP A 8 -1.92 -17.41 -3.47
C ASP A 8 -1.39 -16.39 -2.44
N ILE A 9 -2.29 -15.74 -1.71
CA ILE A 9 -1.94 -14.71 -0.72
C ILE A 9 -1.04 -15.27 0.40
N PHE A 10 -1.14 -16.56 0.72
CA PHE A 10 -0.28 -17.21 1.70
C PHE A 10 1.13 -17.40 1.15
N HIS A 11 1.25 -17.71 -0.14
CA HIS A 11 2.54 -17.69 -0.82
C HIS A 11 3.14 -16.28 -0.83
N ILE A 12 2.38 -15.25 -1.20
CA ILE A 12 2.86 -13.86 -1.21
C ILE A 12 3.35 -13.43 0.19
N GLU A 13 2.58 -13.73 1.24
CA GLU A 13 3.00 -13.50 2.63
C GLU A 13 4.37 -14.11 2.94
N LYS A 14 4.57 -15.40 2.61
CA LYS A 14 5.85 -16.08 2.83
C LYS A 14 7.01 -15.43 2.06
N GLN A 15 6.76 -14.92 0.85
CA GLN A 15 7.78 -14.21 0.08
C GLN A 15 8.10 -12.85 0.72
N LEU A 16 7.08 -12.08 1.11
CA LEU A 16 7.25 -10.79 1.80
C LEU A 16 8.03 -10.95 3.13
N GLN A 17 7.77 -12.03 3.87
CA GLN A 17 8.45 -12.35 5.12
C GLN A 17 9.96 -12.56 4.95
N GLN A 18 10.42 -13.14 3.84
CA GLN A 18 11.86 -13.33 3.57
C GLN A 18 12.61 -12.00 3.46
N ARG A 19 11.96 -10.95 2.93
CA ARG A 19 12.52 -9.60 2.84
C ARG A 19 12.69 -8.93 4.21
N LEU A 20 12.05 -9.41 5.26
CA LEU A 20 12.09 -8.77 6.59
C LEU A 20 13.47 -8.86 7.27
N SER A 21 14.33 -9.76 6.79
CA SER A 21 15.73 -9.89 7.24
C SER A 21 16.62 -8.69 6.88
N TYR A 22 16.14 -7.78 6.02
CA TYR A 22 16.86 -6.58 5.59
C TYR A 22 16.21 -5.31 6.16
N ALA A 23 17.00 -4.29 6.47
CA ALA A 23 16.47 -3.02 6.98
C ALA A 23 15.54 -2.34 5.96
N TYR A 24 14.54 -1.59 6.45
CA TYR A 24 13.71 -0.72 5.60
C TYR A 24 14.39 0.63 5.41
N ASN A 25 15.36 0.68 4.49
CA ASN A 25 16.07 1.89 4.12
C ASN A 25 15.90 2.17 2.64
N TRP A 26 15.50 3.38 2.26
CA TRP A 26 15.38 3.79 0.87
C TRP A 26 16.70 4.26 0.26
N GLY A 27 17.60 4.85 1.06
CA GLY A 27 18.86 5.46 0.63
C GLY A 27 18.69 6.73 -0.23
N GLN A 28 17.70 6.76 -1.11
CA GLN A 28 17.39 7.86 -2.00
C GLN A 28 15.89 7.97 -2.27
N LYS A 29 15.47 9.11 -2.84
CA LYS A 29 14.10 9.31 -3.31
C LYS A 29 13.83 8.47 -4.57
N GLN A 30 12.62 7.94 -4.68
CA GLN A 30 12.15 7.27 -5.88
C GLN A 30 12.25 8.19 -7.11
N ASN A 31 12.75 7.67 -8.24
CA ASN A 31 12.98 8.38 -9.49
C ASN A 31 12.71 7.47 -10.71
N ASP A 32 12.50 8.07 -11.88
CA ASP A 32 12.07 7.36 -13.08
C ASP A 32 13.15 6.40 -13.64
N GLU A 33 14.43 6.76 -13.55
CA GLU A 33 15.54 5.94 -14.05
C GLU A 33 15.64 4.62 -13.28
N TRP A 34 15.70 4.70 -11.95
CA TRP A 34 15.74 3.51 -11.11
C TRP A 34 14.42 2.77 -11.09
N ASP A 35 13.31 3.45 -11.37
CA ASP A 35 12.03 2.79 -11.58
C ASP A 35 12.09 1.85 -12.78
N GLN A 36 12.73 2.26 -13.89
CA GLN A 36 12.95 1.43 -15.08
C GLN A 36 13.83 0.22 -14.78
N TYR A 37 14.95 0.42 -14.08
CA TYR A 37 15.88 -0.67 -13.74
C TYR A 37 15.24 -1.76 -12.88
N THR A 38 14.21 -1.43 -12.09
CA THR A 38 13.54 -2.40 -11.23
C THR A 38 12.13 -2.76 -11.70
N ASN A 39 11.77 -2.57 -12.98
CA ASN A 39 10.43 -2.93 -13.47
C ASN A 39 10.11 -4.43 -13.36
N PHE A 40 11.12 -5.29 -13.25
CA PHE A 40 10.95 -6.72 -13.03
C PHE A 40 10.14 -7.04 -11.76
N ILE A 41 10.11 -6.15 -10.77
CA ILE A 41 9.40 -6.37 -9.50
C ILE A 41 7.91 -6.62 -9.70
N TYR A 42 7.32 -6.06 -10.76
CA TYR A 42 5.88 -6.13 -11.01
C TYR A 42 5.40 -7.51 -11.44
N ASN A 43 6.32 -8.37 -11.90
CA ASN A 43 6.00 -9.69 -12.45
C ASN A 43 6.62 -10.84 -11.65
N ILE A 44 7.44 -10.53 -10.63
CA ILE A 44 8.20 -11.54 -9.86
C ILE A 44 7.72 -11.52 -8.40
N PRO A 45 6.78 -12.40 -8.00
CA PRO A 45 6.33 -12.50 -6.61
C PRO A 45 7.31 -13.24 -5.70
N ASN A 46 8.27 -13.97 -6.25
CA ASN A 46 9.22 -14.77 -5.46
C ASN A 46 10.42 -13.94 -5.02
N TRP A 47 10.73 -13.94 -3.73
CA TRP A 47 11.80 -13.15 -3.14
C TRP A 47 13.18 -13.52 -3.72
N GLN A 48 13.48 -14.82 -3.79
CA GLN A 48 14.77 -15.27 -4.33
C GLN A 48 14.95 -14.87 -5.80
N ALA A 49 13.89 -15.00 -6.61
CA ALA A 49 13.91 -14.61 -8.01
C ALA A 49 14.08 -13.09 -8.21
N VAL A 50 13.48 -12.26 -7.34
CA VAL A 50 13.70 -10.81 -7.41
C VAL A 50 15.14 -10.44 -7.03
N VAL A 51 15.75 -11.14 -6.07
CA VAL A 51 17.16 -10.96 -5.71
C VAL A 51 18.09 -11.35 -6.87
N GLU A 52 17.78 -12.43 -7.60
CA GLU A 52 18.51 -12.83 -8.80
C GLU A 52 18.36 -11.80 -9.94
N ALA A 53 17.15 -11.29 -10.16
CA ALA A 53 16.92 -10.21 -11.11
C ALA A 53 17.73 -8.95 -10.76
N MET A 54 17.80 -8.58 -9.47
CA MET A 54 18.64 -7.48 -9.02
C MET A 54 20.12 -7.70 -9.35
N ARG A 55 20.63 -8.93 -9.17
CA ARG A 55 22.03 -9.27 -9.51
C ARG A 55 22.29 -9.13 -11.00
N ALA A 56 21.41 -9.66 -11.85
CA ALA A 56 21.52 -9.55 -13.29
C ALA A 56 21.51 -8.08 -13.75
N THR A 57 20.69 -7.22 -13.14
CA THR A 57 20.70 -5.78 -13.46
C THR A 57 22.03 -5.11 -13.11
N LEU A 58 22.66 -5.49 -11.99
CA LEU A 58 23.95 -4.94 -11.56
C LEU A 58 25.14 -5.40 -12.42
N GLU A 59 25.00 -6.49 -13.18
CA GLU A 59 26.00 -6.93 -14.15
C GLU A 59 26.02 -6.03 -15.41
N VAL A 60 24.87 -5.46 -15.76
CA VAL A 60 24.69 -4.62 -16.95
C VAL A 60 24.84 -3.13 -16.63
N HIS A 61 24.45 -2.72 -15.42
CA HIS A 61 24.44 -1.32 -15.01
C HIS A 61 25.37 -1.10 -13.80
N PRO A 62 26.33 -0.16 -13.87
CA PRO A 62 27.30 0.10 -12.81
C PRO A 62 26.69 0.92 -11.65
N LEU A 63 25.65 0.40 -11.01
CA LEU A 63 24.94 1.02 -9.89
C LEU A 63 25.60 0.63 -8.56
N ASN A 64 25.43 1.47 -7.53
CA ASN A 64 25.81 1.06 -6.18
C ASN A 64 24.94 -0.13 -5.72
N LYS A 65 25.56 -1.28 -5.47
CA LYS A 65 24.88 -2.52 -5.07
C LYS A 65 23.94 -2.34 -3.87
N ARG A 66 24.38 -1.64 -2.83
CA ARG A 66 23.61 -1.48 -1.59
C ARG A 66 22.39 -0.61 -1.82
N ASP A 67 22.58 0.51 -2.50
CA ASP A 67 21.50 1.45 -2.77
C ASP A 67 20.48 0.83 -3.73
N PHE A 68 20.94 0.15 -4.78
CA PHE A 68 20.07 -0.56 -5.72
C PHE A 68 19.24 -1.66 -5.04
N PHE A 69 19.87 -2.49 -4.20
CA PHE A 69 19.16 -3.49 -3.42
C PHE A 69 18.08 -2.86 -2.53
N ASN A 70 18.43 -1.83 -1.76
CA ASN A 70 17.50 -1.12 -0.88
C ASN A 70 16.29 -0.58 -1.65
N TYR A 71 16.56 0.05 -2.79
CA TYR A 71 15.54 0.62 -3.66
C TYR A 71 14.60 -0.45 -4.24
N ALA A 72 15.17 -1.47 -4.89
CA ALA A 72 14.42 -2.54 -5.53
C ALA A 72 13.63 -3.36 -4.52
N ALA A 73 14.23 -3.71 -3.37
CA ALA A 73 13.58 -4.47 -2.31
C ALA A 73 12.39 -3.72 -1.69
N ASN A 74 12.50 -2.39 -1.49
CA ASN A 74 11.40 -1.60 -0.96
C ASN A 74 10.28 -1.40 -1.97
N ARG A 75 10.62 -1.16 -3.25
CA ARG A 75 9.60 -1.08 -4.31
C ARG A 75 8.86 -2.40 -4.44
N TRP A 76 9.59 -3.51 -4.49
CA TRP A 76 9.02 -4.86 -4.54
C TRP A 76 8.11 -5.14 -3.34
N PHE A 77 8.59 -4.87 -2.13
CA PHE A 77 7.82 -5.10 -0.90
C PHE A 77 6.55 -4.26 -0.85
N ASN A 78 6.64 -2.98 -1.21
CA ASN A 78 5.49 -2.09 -1.24
C ASN A 78 4.47 -2.49 -2.31
N PHE A 79 4.93 -2.92 -3.49
CA PHE A 79 4.06 -3.38 -4.56
C PHE A 79 3.32 -4.66 -4.17
N TRP A 80 4.03 -5.71 -3.78
CA TRP A 80 3.41 -7.02 -3.49
C TRP A 80 2.54 -7.02 -2.23
N SER A 81 2.87 -6.20 -1.22
CA SER A 81 1.96 -6.00 -0.09
C SER A 81 0.67 -5.31 -0.50
N ALA A 82 0.73 -4.26 -1.34
CA ALA A 82 -0.47 -3.59 -1.84
C ALA A 82 -1.32 -4.50 -2.73
N MET A 83 -0.70 -5.19 -3.69
CA MET A 83 -1.36 -6.16 -4.58
C MET A 83 -2.12 -7.24 -3.81
N ALA A 84 -1.54 -7.76 -2.73
CA ALA A 84 -2.20 -8.78 -1.91
C ALA A 84 -3.45 -8.23 -1.22
N ILE A 85 -3.41 -7.00 -0.73
CA ILE A 85 -4.57 -6.35 -0.10
C ILE A 85 -5.66 -6.02 -1.13
N GLU A 86 -5.28 -5.49 -2.30
CA GLU A 86 -6.22 -5.27 -3.42
C GLU A 86 -6.92 -6.56 -3.83
N GLN A 87 -6.17 -7.68 -3.93
CA GLN A 87 -6.75 -8.97 -4.22
C GLN A 87 -7.75 -9.40 -3.13
N ILE A 88 -7.41 -9.21 -1.84
CA ILE A 88 -8.32 -9.50 -0.73
C ILE A 88 -9.63 -8.72 -0.90
N PHE A 89 -9.58 -7.41 -1.15
CA PHE A 89 -10.79 -6.62 -1.40
C PHE A 89 -11.61 -7.20 -2.57
N SER A 90 -10.95 -7.52 -3.69
CA SER A 90 -11.63 -8.02 -4.90
C SER A 90 -12.34 -9.36 -4.71
N GLU A 91 -12.04 -10.10 -3.65
CA GLU A 91 -12.62 -11.41 -3.36
C GLU A 91 -13.77 -11.37 -2.34
N LEU A 92 -14.11 -10.19 -1.79
CA LEU A 92 -15.20 -10.03 -0.82
C LEU A 92 -16.55 -9.78 -1.51
N GLU A 93 -17.61 -10.46 -1.05
CA GLU A 93 -18.94 -10.43 -1.68
C GLU A 93 -19.57 -9.02 -1.77
N ASN A 94 -19.27 -8.14 -0.81
CA ASN A 94 -19.81 -6.78 -0.76
C ASN A 94 -18.94 -5.75 -1.51
N VAL A 95 -17.90 -6.20 -2.20
CA VAL A 95 -16.97 -5.37 -2.96
C VAL A 95 -17.18 -5.63 -4.45
N THR A 96 -17.38 -4.57 -5.23
CA THR A 96 -17.37 -4.66 -6.69
C THR A 96 -15.99 -4.24 -7.20
N PRO A 97 -15.18 -5.15 -7.76
CA PRO A 97 -13.88 -4.78 -8.33
C PRO A 97 -14.06 -3.79 -9.50
N SER A 98 -13.13 -2.84 -9.67
CA SER A 98 -13.26 -1.89 -10.78
C SER A 98 -13.18 -2.61 -12.13
N HIS A 99 -14.23 -2.47 -12.96
CA HIS A 99 -14.34 -3.19 -14.23
C HIS A 99 -13.37 -2.71 -15.32
N ASN A 100 -12.63 -1.63 -15.08
CA ASN A 100 -11.87 -0.95 -16.10
C ASN A 100 -10.49 -0.53 -15.60
N HIS A 101 -9.51 -1.45 -15.66
CA HIS A 101 -8.10 -1.19 -15.33
C HIS A 101 -7.44 -0.07 -16.17
N LYS A 102 -8.14 0.49 -17.17
CA LYS A 102 -7.72 1.72 -17.86
C LYS A 102 -7.94 2.97 -17.00
N ASN A 103 -8.88 2.94 -16.07
CA ASN A 103 -9.07 3.96 -15.06
C ASN A 103 -8.23 3.58 -13.84
N ARG A 104 -6.92 3.91 -13.87
CA ARG A 104 -5.90 3.54 -12.87
C ARG A 104 -6.12 4.16 -11.47
N LEU A 105 -7.32 4.69 -11.19
CA LEU A 105 -7.62 5.56 -10.06
C LEU A 105 -8.65 4.96 -9.09
N VAL A 106 -9.25 3.81 -9.43
CA VAL A 106 -10.24 3.13 -8.58
C VAL A 106 -9.86 1.66 -8.48
N ASP A 107 -9.65 1.20 -7.25
CA ASP A 107 -9.34 -0.21 -6.98
C ASP A 107 -10.63 -1.03 -6.88
N PHE A 108 -11.63 -0.51 -6.18
CA PHE A 108 -12.91 -1.17 -5.97
C PHE A 108 -14.03 -0.21 -5.60
N SER A 109 -15.26 -0.71 -5.61
CA SER A 109 -16.47 -0.02 -5.16
C SER A 109 -17.06 -0.73 -3.95
N LEU A 110 -17.36 0.02 -2.88
CA LEU A 110 -18.06 -0.43 -1.68
C LEU A 110 -19.41 0.29 -1.58
N ASN A 111 -20.52 -0.45 -1.62
CA ASN A 111 -21.88 0.09 -1.64
C ASN A 111 -22.08 1.20 -2.71
N GLY A 112 -21.45 1.05 -3.88
CA GLY A 112 -21.51 2.01 -4.98
C GLY A 112 -20.60 3.23 -4.85
N ILE A 113 -19.72 3.25 -3.84
CA ILE A 113 -18.70 4.29 -3.66
C ILE A 113 -17.35 3.75 -4.11
N ASP A 114 -16.81 4.35 -5.16
CA ASP A 114 -15.50 4.03 -5.70
C ASP A 114 -14.40 4.54 -4.76
N LEU A 115 -13.45 3.66 -4.42
CA LEU A 115 -12.35 3.89 -3.48
C LEU A 115 -11.03 3.37 -4.04
N ASP A 116 -9.97 4.16 -3.83
CA ASP A 116 -8.56 3.75 -3.97
C ASP A 116 -8.02 3.33 -2.60
N HIS A 117 -7.39 2.16 -2.53
CA HIS A 117 -6.82 1.65 -1.30
C HIS A 117 -5.35 2.04 -1.18
N LYS A 118 -4.96 2.42 0.04
CA LYS A 118 -3.55 2.69 0.35
C LYS A 118 -3.12 2.12 1.68
N THR A 119 -2.25 1.13 1.64
CA THR A 119 -1.54 0.68 2.85
C THR A 119 -0.41 1.64 3.19
N SER A 120 -0.41 2.19 4.39
CA SER A 120 0.65 3.05 4.91
C SER A 120 1.04 2.66 6.33
N VAL A 121 2.30 2.85 6.68
CA VAL A 121 2.72 2.86 8.09
C VAL A 121 2.15 4.10 8.78
N TYR A 122 1.94 4.03 10.10
CA TYR A 122 1.62 5.21 10.89
C TYR A 122 2.69 6.30 10.68
N PRO A 123 2.30 7.51 10.23
CA PRO A 123 3.26 8.49 9.78
C PRO A 123 3.97 9.19 10.94
N LYS A 124 5.27 8.96 11.09
CA LYS A 124 6.12 9.69 12.05
C LYS A 124 6.03 11.22 11.89
N GLY A 125 5.79 11.70 10.65
CA GLY A 125 5.65 13.12 10.34
C GLY A 125 4.34 13.76 10.80
N PHE A 126 3.33 12.99 11.19
CA PHE A 126 2.08 13.52 11.76
C PHE A 126 2.28 14.05 13.18
N ARG A 127 3.29 13.55 13.90
CA ARG A 127 3.73 14.02 15.22
C ARG A 127 2.63 14.02 16.29
N GLN A 128 1.66 13.12 16.16
CA GLN A 128 0.65 12.83 17.20
C GLN A 128 0.76 11.38 17.65
N THR A 129 0.09 11.05 18.74
CA THR A 129 -0.01 9.66 19.22
C THR A 129 -1.05 8.89 18.40
N LEU A 130 -0.93 7.56 18.39
CA LEU A 130 -1.97 6.69 17.81
C LEU A 130 -3.35 6.98 18.42
N PHE A 131 -3.42 7.10 19.74
CA PHE A 131 -4.65 7.42 20.46
C PHE A 131 -5.27 8.74 20.00
N TYR A 132 -4.47 9.80 19.85
CA TYR A 132 -4.94 11.07 19.31
C TYR A 132 -5.47 10.88 17.89
N ALA A 133 -4.71 10.22 17.00
CA ALA A 133 -5.11 10.04 15.62
C ALA A 133 -6.44 9.25 15.47
N GLN A 134 -6.68 8.26 16.31
CA GLN A 134 -7.95 7.50 16.34
C GLN A 134 -9.14 8.33 16.84
N LYS A 135 -8.90 9.38 17.64
CA LYS A 135 -9.94 10.33 18.07
C LYS A 135 -10.11 11.50 17.10
N HIS A 136 -9.10 11.77 16.28
CA HIS A 136 -8.99 12.91 15.37
C HIS A 136 -8.66 12.43 13.94
N GLU A 137 -9.40 11.45 13.43
CA GLU A 137 -9.07 10.76 12.16
C GLU A 137 -9.03 11.72 10.97
N GLU A 138 -9.90 12.73 10.95
CA GLU A 138 -9.96 13.73 9.88
C GLU A 138 -8.64 14.52 9.75
N GLU A 139 -7.98 14.85 10.87
CA GLU A 139 -6.68 15.53 10.86
C GLU A 139 -5.59 14.65 10.25
N LEU A 140 -5.59 13.36 10.61
CA LEU A 140 -4.65 12.40 10.03
C LEU A 140 -4.91 12.22 8.54
N LEU A 141 -6.17 12.07 8.14
CA LEU A 141 -6.54 11.93 6.73
C LEU A 141 -6.12 13.17 5.91
N GLN A 142 -6.39 14.38 6.39
CA GLN A 142 -5.92 15.61 5.74
C GLN A 142 -4.39 15.63 5.62
N TRP A 143 -3.69 15.24 6.69
CA TRP A 143 -2.23 15.13 6.66
C TRP A 143 -1.77 14.11 5.61
N LEU A 144 -2.42 12.94 5.53
CA LEU A 144 -2.11 11.89 4.57
C LEU A 144 -2.31 12.38 3.14
N TYR A 145 -3.40 13.08 2.81
CA TYR A 145 -3.58 13.67 1.49
C TYR A 145 -2.52 14.72 1.16
N LYS A 146 -2.21 15.61 2.10
CA LYS A 146 -1.22 16.68 1.92
C LYS A 146 0.21 16.15 1.71
N ASN A 147 0.57 15.04 2.36
CA ASN A 147 1.95 14.53 2.40
C ASN A 147 2.21 13.34 1.46
N GLN A 148 1.34 13.12 0.48
CA GLN A 148 1.57 12.12 -0.56
C GLN A 148 2.61 12.59 -1.61
N SER A 149 3.03 11.66 -2.46
CA SER A 149 3.97 11.94 -3.56
C SER A 149 3.44 13.06 -4.46
N GLN A 150 4.12 14.20 -4.46
CA GLN A 150 3.73 15.45 -5.12
C GLN A 150 3.95 15.48 -6.66
N GLN A 151 4.25 14.35 -7.29
CA GLN A 151 4.49 14.26 -8.74
C GLN A 151 3.18 13.93 -9.49
N GLN A 152 3.24 13.32 -10.70
CA GLN A 152 2.08 12.86 -11.50
C GLN A 152 1.10 11.90 -10.77
N ARG A 153 1.32 11.64 -9.48
CA ARG A 153 0.57 10.75 -8.59
C ARG A 153 -0.21 11.51 -7.48
N LYS A 154 -0.36 12.84 -7.56
CA LYS A 154 -1.25 13.59 -6.66
C LYS A 154 -2.70 13.31 -7.07
N HIS A 155 -3.31 12.31 -6.44
CA HIS A 155 -4.71 11.96 -6.67
C HIS A 155 -5.58 12.47 -5.52
N LEU A 156 -6.69 13.12 -5.85
CA LEU A 156 -7.65 13.66 -4.88
C LEU A 156 -8.94 12.82 -4.85
N GLU A 157 -8.85 11.58 -5.31
CA GLU A 157 -9.95 10.62 -5.32
C GLU A 157 -10.29 10.16 -3.90
N ASN A 158 -11.44 9.52 -3.76
CA ASN A 158 -11.85 8.88 -2.52
C ASN A 158 -10.87 7.76 -2.14
N ARG A 159 -10.49 7.67 -0.86
CA ARG A 159 -9.50 6.66 -0.42
C ARG A 159 -9.83 5.96 0.87
N LEU A 160 -9.52 4.67 0.88
CA LEU A 160 -9.48 3.86 2.09
C LEU A 160 -8.02 3.61 2.49
N PHE A 161 -7.60 4.17 3.62
CA PHE A 161 -6.26 3.96 4.13
C PHE A 161 -6.23 2.74 5.04
N LEU A 162 -5.28 1.82 4.83
CA LEU A 162 -4.95 0.76 5.79
C LEU A 162 -3.70 1.20 6.56
N ILE A 163 -3.88 1.66 7.80
CA ILE A 163 -2.80 2.17 8.63
C ILE A 163 -2.27 1.07 9.54
N VAL A 164 -1.02 0.66 9.31
CA VAL A 164 -0.33 -0.31 10.15
C VAL A 164 0.46 0.37 11.26
N HIS A 165 0.31 -0.12 12.49
CA HIS A 165 1.04 0.35 13.67
C HIS A 165 1.44 -0.85 14.54
N ALA A 166 2.72 -0.92 14.88
CA ALA A 166 3.32 -1.92 15.77
C ALA A 166 3.93 -1.22 16.98
N ALA A 167 3.71 -1.73 18.19
CA ALA A 167 4.22 -1.10 19.42
C ALA A 167 5.76 -1.01 19.48
N ASP A 168 6.46 -1.95 18.85
CA ASP A 168 7.92 -1.97 18.74
C ASP A 168 8.51 -0.94 17.75
N GLY A 169 7.65 -0.18 17.05
CA GLY A 169 8.05 0.81 16.05
C GLY A 169 8.36 0.23 14.67
N GLU A 170 8.36 -1.10 14.50
CA GLU A 170 8.63 -1.80 13.23
C GLU A 170 7.36 -1.93 12.38
N HIS A 171 6.59 -0.84 12.27
CA HIS A 171 5.28 -0.81 11.60
C HIS A 171 5.29 -1.40 10.19
N TRP A 172 6.39 -1.20 9.45
CA TRP A 172 6.51 -1.64 8.07
C TRP A 172 6.51 -3.17 7.93
N LYS A 173 6.94 -3.92 8.96
CA LYS A 173 6.93 -5.40 8.94
C LYS A 173 5.52 -5.96 8.91
N LEU A 174 4.57 -5.26 9.53
CA LEU A 174 3.16 -5.66 9.52
C LEU A 174 2.57 -5.73 8.10
N LYS A 175 3.14 -5.02 7.13
CA LYS A 175 2.76 -5.13 5.71
C LYS A 175 3.04 -6.52 5.11
N ALA A 176 3.85 -7.34 5.77
CA ALA A 176 4.10 -8.72 5.38
C ALA A 176 3.12 -9.71 6.03
N GLU A 177 2.29 -9.29 7.00
CA GLU A 177 1.33 -10.16 7.67
C GLU A 177 -0.02 -10.16 6.94
N ILE A 178 -0.03 -10.57 5.68
CA ILE A 178 -1.18 -10.46 4.77
C ILE A 178 -2.42 -11.18 5.31
N THR A 179 -2.26 -12.36 5.89
CA THR A 179 -3.34 -13.16 6.47
C THR A 179 -3.98 -12.45 7.66
N TRP A 180 -3.18 -11.78 8.48
CA TRP A 180 -3.71 -10.96 9.58
C TRP A 180 -4.39 -9.70 9.05
N LEU A 181 -3.78 -9.00 8.10
CA LEU A 181 -4.39 -7.82 7.46
C LEU A 181 -5.71 -8.16 6.77
N LYS A 182 -5.84 -9.35 6.17
CA LYS A 182 -7.09 -9.87 5.61
C LYS A 182 -8.21 -9.85 6.65
N THR A 183 -7.95 -10.27 7.89
CA THR A 183 -8.98 -10.24 8.95
C THR A 183 -9.45 -8.82 9.26
N LYS A 184 -8.55 -7.82 9.18
CA LYS A 184 -8.89 -6.40 9.41
C LYS A 184 -9.73 -5.85 8.26
N VAL A 185 -9.35 -6.18 7.02
CA VAL A 185 -10.09 -5.80 5.82
C VAL A 185 -11.49 -6.44 5.81
N GLU A 186 -11.60 -7.73 6.06
CA GLU A 186 -12.87 -8.46 6.16
C GLU A 186 -13.78 -7.85 7.23
N ASN A 187 -13.23 -7.57 8.41
CA ASN A 187 -14.00 -6.96 9.49
C ASN A 187 -14.50 -5.56 9.11
N TYR A 188 -13.68 -4.75 8.45
CA TYR A 188 -14.08 -3.43 7.98
C TYR A 188 -15.21 -3.54 6.96
N VAL A 189 -15.05 -4.35 5.91
CA VAL A 189 -16.06 -4.50 4.84
C VAL A 189 -17.37 -5.05 5.37
N LYS A 190 -17.33 -6.00 6.33
CA LYS A 190 -18.52 -6.58 6.95
C LYS A 190 -19.38 -5.55 7.69
N HIS A 191 -18.77 -4.55 8.31
CA HIS A 191 -19.45 -3.53 9.11
C HIS A 191 -19.48 -2.16 8.42
N PHE A 192 -19.11 -2.10 7.14
CA PHE A 192 -18.99 -0.86 6.40
C PHE A 192 -20.36 -0.17 6.27
N SER A 193 -20.38 1.11 6.64
CA SER A 193 -21.50 2.02 6.35
C SER A 193 -20.96 3.26 5.62
N PRO A 194 -21.59 3.70 4.51
CA PRO A 194 -21.20 4.95 3.84
C PRO A 194 -21.12 6.18 4.77
N SER A 195 -21.93 6.20 5.83
CA SER A 195 -21.97 7.31 6.80
C SER A 195 -20.70 7.46 7.64
N GLN A 196 -19.82 6.46 7.67
CA GLN A 196 -18.57 6.53 8.42
C GLN A 196 -17.46 7.24 7.62
N LEU A 197 -17.59 7.31 6.28
CA LEU A 197 -16.62 8.00 5.43
C LEU A 197 -16.58 9.49 5.78
N LYS A 198 -15.36 10.01 5.94
CA LYS A 198 -15.10 11.42 6.17
C LYS A 198 -15.12 12.19 4.86
N GLN A 199 -15.84 13.31 4.84
CA GLN A 199 -15.79 14.25 3.73
C GLN A 199 -14.64 15.24 3.97
N LEU A 200 -13.64 15.20 3.11
CA LEU A 200 -12.43 16.00 3.23
C LEU A 200 -12.40 17.04 2.12
N PRO A 201 -12.56 18.35 2.43
CA PRO A 201 -12.30 19.39 1.46
C PRO A 201 -10.80 19.45 1.19
N LEU A 202 -10.38 19.07 -0.01
CA LEU A 202 -8.97 19.00 -0.41
C LEU A 202 -8.53 20.23 -1.19
N GLU A 203 -9.38 20.74 -2.07
CA GLU A 203 -9.21 21.96 -2.88
C GLU A 203 -10.57 22.69 -3.00
N GLU A 204 -10.59 23.95 -3.48
CA GLU A 204 -11.78 24.84 -3.44
C GLU A 204 -13.06 24.18 -3.99
N ASP A 205 -12.96 23.32 -5.00
CA ASP A 205 -14.09 22.61 -5.62
C ASP A 205 -13.97 21.07 -5.54
N ARG A 206 -13.15 20.53 -4.63
CA ARG A 206 -12.92 19.08 -4.53
C ARG A 206 -13.02 18.57 -3.10
N THR A 207 -14.01 17.72 -2.89
CA THR A 207 -14.20 16.93 -1.66
C THR A 207 -13.93 15.47 -1.97
N ALA A 208 -13.07 14.83 -1.17
CA ALA A 208 -12.86 13.39 -1.21
C ALA A 208 -13.55 12.71 -0.04
N LEU A 209 -14.07 11.51 -0.26
CA LEU A 209 -14.49 10.60 0.79
C LEU A 209 -13.31 9.75 1.23
N ALA A 210 -13.03 9.68 2.53
CA ALA A 210 -11.97 8.83 3.01
C ALA A 210 -12.23 8.23 4.39
N ASP A 211 -11.57 7.13 4.67
CA ASP A 211 -11.64 6.45 5.97
C ASP A 211 -10.35 5.66 6.26
N ILE A 212 -10.21 5.17 7.49
CA ILE A 212 -9.05 4.43 7.97
C ILE A 212 -9.45 3.05 8.50
N ILE A 213 -8.83 2.01 7.94
CA ILE A 213 -8.72 0.70 8.59
C ILE A 213 -7.49 0.73 9.51
N TRP A 214 -7.74 0.65 10.82
CA TRP A 214 -6.68 0.56 11.81
C TRP A 214 -6.17 -0.88 11.98
N ALA A 215 -4.93 -1.14 11.56
CA ALA A 215 -4.22 -2.40 11.78
C ALA A 215 -3.15 -2.20 12.87
N VAL A 216 -3.59 -2.26 14.12
CA VAL A 216 -2.75 -2.06 15.31
C VAL A 216 -2.37 -3.40 15.93
N LYS A 217 -1.08 -3.57 16.23
CA LYS A 217 -0.53 -4.70 16.96
C LYS A 217 0.24 -4.18 18.18
N GLU A 218 -0.26 -4.55 19.35
CA GLU A 218 0.37 -4.27 20.66
C GLU A 218 1.63 -5.11 20.87
#